data_AF-Q1QMF5-F1
#
_entry.id   AF-Q1QMF5-F1
#
_cell.length_a   1.000
_cell.length_b   1.000
_cell.length_c   1.000
_cell.angle_alpha   90.00
_cell.angle_beta   90.00
_cell.angle_gamma   90.00
#
_symmetry.space_group_name_H-M   'P 1'
#
loop_
_entity.id
_entity.type
_entity.pdbx_description
1 polymer ?
#
loop_
_entity_poly.entity_id
_entity_poly.type
_entity_poly.pdbx_seq_one_letter_code
_entity_poly.pdbx_strand_id
1 'polypeptide(L)'
;MVDACDGEVRKKKMMADADRVEFGNHLAKLVADNHWTAAEFAREASKRFRGRSDFRRCDILLYMRGVQFPDRPHLKAICEALGVEENALGTEVHVGLKH
;
A
#
# COMPACT_ATOMS: atom_id res chain seq x y z
N MET A 1 -27.14 -20.12 31.75
CA MET A 1 -26.96 -20.56 30.35
C MET A 1 -26.79 -19.30 29.53
N VAL A 2 -25.55 -18.81 29.53
CA VAL A 2 -24.55 -18.82 28.46
C VAL A 2 -24.53 -17.45 27.76
N ASP A 3 -23.51 -16.71 28.17
CA ASP A 3 -22.84 -15.57 27.55
C ASP A 3 -23.32 -15.21 26.14
N ALA A 4 -23.93 -14.03 26.02
CA ALA A 4 -23.95 -13.31 24.75
C ALA A 4 -22.53 -12.80 24.50
N CYS A 5 -21.76 -13.60 23.77
CA CYS A 5 -20.40 -13.30 23.36
C CYS A 5 -20.30 -11.90 22.76
N ASP A 6 -19.44 -11.12 23.39
CA ASP A 6 -18.76 -9.94 22.87
C ASP A 6 -18.11 -10.29 21.53
N GLY A 7 -18.88 -10.09 20.47
CA GLY A 7 -18.44 -10.27 19.09
C GLY A 7 -17.84 -8.96 18.62
N GLU A 8 -16.64 -8.63 19.09
CA GLU A 8 -15.81 -7.57 18.52
C GLU A 8 -15.52 -7.96 17.07
N VAL A 9 -16.42 -7.58 16.16
CA VAL A 9 -16.19 -7.68 14.72
C VAL A 9 -15.05 -6.71 14.45
N ARG A 10 -13.83 -7.24 14.51
CA ARG A 10 -12.61 -6.63 13.97
C ARG A 10 -12.88 -6.35 12.50
N LYS A 11 -13.53 -5.22 12.24
CA LYS A 11 -13.66 -4.61 10.92
C LYS A 11 -12.23 -4.23 10.53
N LYS A 12 -11.49 -5.18 9.94
CA LYS A 12 -10.56 -4.84 8.86
C LYS A 12 -11.42 -4.06 7.89
N LYS A 13 -11.35 -2.72 7.98
CA LYS A 13 -12.07 -1.78 7.15
C LYS A 13 -11.65 -2.12 5.73
N MET A 14 -12.43 -2.97 5.05
CA MET A 14 -12.21 -3.31 3.65
C MET A 14 -12.32 -1.97 2.94
N MET A 15 -11.18 -1.45 2.49
CA MET A 15 -11.14 -0.28 1.63
C MET A 15 -12.07 -0.54 0.45
N ALA A 16 -12.88 0.46 0.11
CA ALA A 16 -13.80 0.31 -1.01
C ALA A 16 -12.98 0.03 -2.29
N ASP A 17 -13.56 -0.69 -3.24
CA ASP A 17 -12.89 -0.93 -4.54
C ASP A 17 -12.46 0.38 -5.19
N ALA A 18 -13.24 1.46 -5.00
CA ALA A 18 -12.91 2.80 -5.46
C ALA A 18 -11.59 3.35 -4.86
N ASP A 19 -11.38 3.22 -3.54
CA ASP A 19 -10.18 3.70 -2.87
C ASP A 19 -8.92 2.98 -3.38
N ARG A 20 -9.04 1.67 -3.65
CA ARG A 20 -7.93 0.86 -4.18
C ARG A 20 -7.58 1.24 -5.62
N VAL A 21 -8.60 1.51 -6.44
CA VAL A 21 -8.39 1.97 -7.83
C VAL A 21 -7.76 3.36 -7.85
N GLU A 22 -8.20 4.28 -6.99
CA GLU A 22 -7.61 5.61 -6.89
C GLU A 22 -6.15 5.55 -6.46
N PHE A 23 -5.84 4.77 -5.41
CA PHE A 23 -4.47 4.50 -4.97
C PHE A 23 -3.61 3.94 -6.11
N GLY A 24 -4.11 2.92 -6.81
CA GLY A 24 -3.38 2.28 -7.91
C GLY A 24 -3.08 3.25 -9.05
N ASN A 25 -4.08 4.06 -9.44
CA ASN A 25 -3.91 5.10 -10.46
C ASN A 25 -2.89 6.16 -10.05
N HIS A 26 -2.91 6.60 -8.78
CA HIS A 26 -1.98 7.59 -8.27
C HIS A 26 -0.55 7.03 -8.22
N LEU A 27 -0.39 5.80 -7.73
CA LEU A 27 0.89 5.08 -7.75
C LEU A 27 1.42 4.92 -9.18
N ALA A 28 0.55 4.52 -10.11
CA ALA A 28 0.94 4.35 -11.51
C ALA A 28 1.42 5.65 -12.14
N LYS A 29 0.74 6.76 -11.84
CA LYS A 29 1.13 8.09 -12.29
C LYS A 29 2.50 8.49 -11.74
N LEU A 30 2.71 8.36 -10.42
CA LEU A 30 3.99 8.74 -9.79
C LEU A 30 5.17 7.90 -10.31
N VAL A 31 4.97 6.61 -10.54
CA VAL A 31 5.98 5.73 -11.15
C VAL A 31 6.30 6.18 -12.58
N ALA A 32 5.28 6.54 -13.36
CA ALA A 32 5.46 7.05 -14.72
C ALA A 32 6.14 8.43 -14.76
N ASP A 33 5.81 9.33 -13.83
CA ASP A 33 6.42 10.66 -13.69
C ASP A 33 7.91 10.57 -13.34
N ASN A 34 8.33 9.51 -12.65
CA ASN A 34 9.74 9.19 -12.39
C ASN A 34 10.42 8.44 -13.55
N HIS A 35 9.73 8.24 -14.67
CA HIS A 35 10.19 7.47 -15.84
C HIS A 35 10.60 6.04 -15.52
N TRP A 36 10.03 5.44 -14.48
CA TRP A 36 10.35 4.07 -14.08
C TRP A 36 9.39 3.07 -14.68
N THR A 37 9.92 1.91 -15.09
CA THR A 37 9.10 0.72 -15.31
C THR A 37 8.72 0.08 -13.97
N ALA A 38 7.66 -0.71 -13.95
CA ALA A 38 7.27 -1.48 -12.75
C ALA A 38 8.39 -2.40 -12.23
N ALA A 39 9.29 -2.86 -13.10
CA ALA A 39 10.44 -3.68 -12.73
C ALA A 39 11.56 -2.86 -12.07
N GLU A 40 11.86 -1.67 -12.59
CA GLU A 40 12.83 -0.76 -11.99
C GLU A 40 12.32 -0.22 -10.66
N PHE A 41 11.05 0.16 -10.60
CA PHE A 41 10.43 0.61 -9.38
C PHE A 41 10.46 -0.47 -8.29
N ALA A 42 10.15 -1.73 -8.63
CA ALA A 42 10.25 -2.85 -7.70
C ALA A 42 11.67 -3.01 -7.13
N ARG A 43 12.71 -2.86 -7.97
CA ARG A 43 14.11 -2.90 -7.52
C ARG A 43 14.44 -1.73 -6.60
N GLU A 44 13.97 -0.53 -6.93
CA GLU A 44 14.23 0.68 -6.15
C GLU A 44 13.52 0.67 -4.79
N ALA A 45 12.29 0.17 -4.76
CA ALA A 45 11.55 -0.10 -3.53
C ALA A 45 12.21 -1.20 -2.68
N SER A 46 12.71 -2.27 -3.32
CA SER A 46 13.41 -3.36 -2.60
C SER A 46 14.68 -2.88 -1.90
N LYS A 47 15.44 -1.94 -2.49
CA LYS A 47 16.61 -1.36 -1.82
C LYS A 47 16.29 -0.67 -0.49
N ARG A 48 15.08 -0.12 -0.37
CA ARG A 48 14.60 0.59 0.83
C ARG A 48 13.84 -0.34 1.78
N PHE A 49 13.30 -1.44 1.25
CA PHE A 49 12.57 -2.42 2.03
C PHE A 49 13.52 -3.28 2.87
N ARG A 50 13.48 -3.10 4.19
CA ARG A 50 14.22 -3.94 5.15
C ARG A 50 13.45 -5.18 5.61
N GLY A 51 12.47 -5.62 4.82
CA GLY A 51 11.64 -6.78 5.14
C GLY A 51 12.30 -8.12 4.80
N ARG A 52 11.56 -9.20 5.06
CA ARG A 52 12.06 -10.59 4.89
C ARG A 52 12.17 -11.04 3.42
N SER A 53 11.48 -10.33 2.51
CA SER A 53 11.36 -10.67 1.09
C SER A 53 11.38 -9.41 0.24
N ASP A 54 12.05 -9.44 -0.91
CA ASP A 54 12.07 -8.31 -1.85
C ASP A 54 10.70 -8.03 -2.50
N PHE A 55 10.51 -6.80 -3.00
CA PHE A 55 9.35 -6.49 -3.83
C PHE A 55 9.44 -7.21 -5.16
N ARG A 56 8.44 -8.03 -5.45
CA ARG A 56 8.33 -8.64 -6.77
C ARG A 56 7.60 -7.67 -7.70
N ARG A 57 8.01 -7.69 -8.96
CA ARG A 57 7.32 -6.96 -10.05
C ARG A 57 5.81 -7.26 -10.08
N CYS A 58 5.42 -8.51 -9.82
CA CYS A 58 4.02 -8.92 -9.81
C CYS A 58 3.22 -8.18 -8.73
N ASP A 59 3.80 -7.99 -7.55
CA ASP A 59 3.11 -7.32 -6.44
C ASP A 59 2.91 -5.83 -6.77
N ILE A 60 3.93 -5.18 -7.34
CA ILE A 60 3.83 -3.79 -7.84
C ILE A 60 2.73 -3.64 -8.90
N LEU A 61 2.63 -4.57 -9.85
CA LEU A 61 1.57 -4.52 -10.88
C LEU A 61 0.18 -4.67 -10.27
N LEU A 62 0.02 -5.46 -9.21
CA LEU A 62 -1.25 -5.60 -8.51
C LEU A 62 -1.63 -4.31 -7.77
N TYR A 63 -0.63 -3.62 -7.20
CA TYR A 63 -0.83 -2.32 -6.53
C TYR A 63 -1.20 -1.22 -7.54
N MET A 64 -0.46 -1.09 -8.64
CA MET A 64 -0.73 -0.10 -9.69
C MET A 64 -2.10 -0.30 -10.36
N ARG A 65 -2.62 -1.52 -10.38
CA ARG A 65 -3.96 -1.83 -10.91
C ARG A 65 -5.08 -1.65 -9.88
N GLY A 66 -4.76 -1.32 -8.63
CA GLY A 66 -5.72 -1.26 -7.54
C GLY A 66 -6.35 -2.60 -7.19
N VAL A 67 -5.74 -3.72 -7.59
CA VAL A 67 -6.24 -5.07 -7.25
C VAL A 67 -5.92 -5.39 -5.80
N GLN A 68 -4.74 -5.01 -5.35
CA GLN A 68 -4.27 -5.19 -3.98
C GLN A 68 -3.76 -3.87 -3.42
N PHE A 69 -3.76 -3.77 -2.08
CA PHE A 69 -3.13 -2.68 -1.37
C PHE A 69 -1.85 -3.19 -0.69
N PRO A 70 -0.75 -2.43 -0.70
CA PRO A 70 0.46 -2.82 0.00
C PRO A 70 0.24 -2.80 1.52
N ASP A 71 0.76 -3.79 2.23
CA ASP A 71 0.82 -3.73 3.69
C ASP A 71 1.68 -2.55 4.16
N ARG A 72 1.50 -2.07 5.41
CA ARG A 72 2.23 -0.91 5.95
C ARG A 72 3.74 -0.90 5.67
N PRO A 73 4.52 -1.99 5.88
CA PRO A 73 5.94 -1.98 5.58
C PRO A 73 6.23 -1.78 4.09
N HIS A 74 5.39 -2.34 3.23
CA HIS A 74 5.51 -2.17 1.78
C HIS A 74 5.12 -0.75 1.37
N LEU A 75 4.04 -0.21 1.92
CA LEU A 75 3.62 1.18 1.67
C LEU A 75 4.74 2.16 2.02
N LYS A 76 5.37 2.00 3.19
CA LYS A 76 6.51 2.82 3.61
C LYS A 76 7.66 2.78 2.61
N ALA A 77 8.07 1.59 2.17
CA ALA A 77 9.15 1.46 1.20
C ALA A 77 8.79 2.03 -0.19
N ILE A 78 7.52 1.93 -0.61
CA ILE A 78 6.99 2.56 -1.82
C ILE A 78 7.09 4.09 -1.71
N CYS A 79 6.66 4.66 -0.59
CA CYS A 79 6.73 6.10 -0.31
C CYS A 79 8.17 6.60 -0.28
N GLU A 80 9.06 5.90 0.43
CA GLU A 80 10.49 6.22 0.47
C GLU A 80 11.16 6.10 -0.91
N ALA A 81 10.71 5.17 -1.76
CA ALA A 81 11.21 5.01 -3.12
C ALA A 81 10.79 6.16 -4.02
N LEU A 82 9.56 6.64 -3.87
CA LEU A 82 9.02 7.77 -4.63
C LEU A 82 9.39 9.14 -4.04
N GLY A 83 9.99 9.17 -2.84
CA GLY A 83 10.31 10.41 -2.13
C GLY A 83 9.07 11.19 -1.69
N VAL A 84 7.94 10.51 -1.50
CA VAL A 84 6.66 11.12 -1.09
C VAL A 84 6.31 10.72 0.34
N GLU A 85 5.51 11.52 1.02
CA GLU A 85 4.98 11.15 2.34
C GLU A 85 4.00 9.98 2.23
N GLU A 86 3.88 9.18 3.31
CA GLU A 86 2.92 8.05 3.38
C GLU A 86 1.46 8.49 3.12
N ASN A 87 1.14 9.75 3.42
CA ASN A 87 -0.18 10.33 3.18
C ASN A 87 -0.40 10.78 1.73
N ALA A 88 0.66 10.91 0.92
CA ALA A 88 0.58 11.48 -0.42
C ALA A 88 -0.06 10.52 -1.45
N LEU A 89 0.04 9.21 -1.24
CA LEU A 89 -0.49 8.20 -2.16
C LEU A 89 -1.99 7.89 -1.97
N GLY A 90 -2.64 8.52 -0.99
CA GLY A 90 -4.00 8.17 -0.57
C GLY A 90 -3.94 6.94 0.34
N THR A 91 -4.41 6.96 1.57
CA THR A 91 -5.60 7.60 2.11
C THR A 91 -5.33 7.85 3.59
N GLU A 92 -5.94 8.88 4.17
CA GLU A 92 -5.91 9.21 5.62
C GLU A 92 -6.41 8.07 6.54
N VAL A 93 -6.62 6.85 6.04
CA VAL A 93 -7.26 5.73 6.71
C VAL A 93 -6.27 4.91 7.57
N HIS A 94 -4.96 5.04 7.40
CA HIS A 94 -3.98 4.25 8.17
C HIS A 94 -3.02 5.03 9.08
N VAL A 95 -3.09 6.36 9.17
CA VAL A 95 -2.31 7.12 10.17
C VAL A 95 -3.19 7.60 11.32
N GLY A 96 -4.20 6.79 11.67
CA GLY A 96 -4.98 6.90 12.90
C GLY A 96 -4.49 5.95 13.97
N LEU A 97 -3.18 5.94 14.27
CA LEU A 97 -2.67 5.38 15.53
C LEU A 97 -2.07 6.55 16.31
N LYS A 98 -2.94 7.36 16.93
CA LYS A 98 -2.56 8.19 18.07
C LYS A 98 -2.95 7.43 19.33
N HIS A 99 -1.96 7.43 20.22
CA HIS A 99 -1.80 6.72 21.48
C HIS A 99 -2.92 6.97 22.48
#